data_AF-A0A1F8PXP0-F1
#
_entry.id   AF-A0A1F8PXP0-F1
#
_cell.length_a   1.000
_cell.length_b   1.000
_cell.length_c   1.000
_cell.angle_alpha   90.00
_cell.angle_beta   90.00
_cell.angle_gamma   90.00
#
_symmetry.space_group_name_H-M   'P 1'
#
loop_
_entity.id
_entity.type
_entity.pdbx_description
1 polymer ?
#
loop_
_entity_poly.entity_id
_entity_poly.type
_entity_poly.pdbx_seq_one_letter_code
_entity_poly.pdbx_strand_id
1 'polypeptide(L)'
;MEYLEEKTRITTTMRNAILEERQRRQALAGADQFPLIIQGKRQGALEHLLFFKTPFAVPSSVNNLLQQIEIAYPEAAGGLQGEYLVFLVELVLALRSLLPRWNLENSTVHGRESLSQAQVEQIAVATQSLVVRLASLTPQVEKALLERILVEAAARYKAEQAPNPAEAAQALVGSSLGEYLANYCNEISHSLLRRIAEMRFAGETATELSNDYASFLQHALYLGVSFATTNPPLVNMAWDILPDFWNPVIDAILRENPSADVSHLAKLVTLEVVYEQMHLLRPIFLLSEGRMGCVCFQVDPSLHADSRAMIADALFFYDQLCTRLGGVPNVVFKLPGTYAGLQACRALTSQGIGVTITVDFGMFQHLPFAQAMLEGQAIYCCLVEMNGRLAFPVRDELLGKLEQLSAYHIDEKAAREAAAWAGVLVARRLYQLLSQKNVDQSRIKILIASLRIYSGEMYRCLPDAFPDITGIVGAAILSVFPNVRYAYDHSSSIPLNPYQIEAPVPEPILETLSHSEIFKQAYYVADRGWMPAENEHMHPDHELTLADEENVFTWPPIYNTLTEFINSYNTLMNRLSERKRNIIR
;
A
#
# COMPACT_ATOMS: atom_id res chain seq x y z
N MET A 1 33.26 -9.37 -15.16
CA MET A 1 32.95 -8.00 -15.61
C MET A 1 31.77 -8.08 -16.58
N GLU A 2 31.89 -8.73 -17.74
CA GLU A 2 30.76 -8.96 -18.68
C GLU A 2 29.52 -9.63 -18.05
N TYR A 3 29.68 -10.64 -17.19
CA TYR A 3 28.55 -11.29 -16.50
C TYR A 3 27.83 -10.38 -15.46
N LEU A 4 28.54 -9.42 -14.86
CA LEU A 4 27.96 -8.42 -13.95
C LEU A 4 27.31 -7.25 -14.73
N GLU A 5 27.88 -6.91 -15.88
CA GLU A 5 27.31 -5.93 -16.83
C GLU A 5 26.00 -6.43 -17.46
N GLU A 6 25.93 -7.72 -17.83
CA GLU A 6 24.71 -8.33 -18.36
C GLU A 6 23.60 -8.45 -17.30
N LYS A 7 23.97 -8.73 -16.03
CA LYS A 7 23.02 -8.84 -14.91
C LYS A 7 22.31 -7.55 -14.52
N THR A 8 22.82 -6.39 -14.91
CA THR A 8 22.23 -5.07 -14.58
C THR A 8 21.65 -4.34 -15.78
N ARG A 9 21.73 -4.94 -16.98
CA ARG A 9 21.30 -4.29 -18.23
C ARG A 9 19.79 -4.07 -18.30
N ILE A 10 18.97 -5.05 -17.90
CA ILE A 10 17.50 -4.89 -17.92
C ILE A 10 17.07 -3.83 -16.92
N THR A 11 17.52 -3.92 -15.67
CA THR A 11 17.21 -2.93 -14.61
C THR A 11 17.59 -1.52 -15.04
N THR A 12 18.79 -1.35 -15.61
CA THR A 12 19.26 -0.05 -16.12
C THR A 12 18.40 0.46 -17.27
N THR A 13 18.03 -0.41 -18.22
CA THR A 13 17.15 -0.06 -19.35
C THR A 13 15.78 0.41 -18.87
N MET A 14 15.18 -0.31 -17.91
CA MET A 14 13.90 0.06 -17.31
C MET A 14 13.98 1.40 -16.59
N ARG A 15 15.04 1.63 -15.81
CA ARG A 15 15.25 2.91 -15.11
C ARG A 15 15.44 4.08 -16.07
N ASN A 16 16.14 3.88 -17.19
CA ASN A 16 16.27 4.90 -18.22
C ASN A 16 14.91 5.24 -18.86
N ALA A 17 14.08 4.25 -19.17
CA ALA A 17 12.73 4.49 -19.68
C ALA A 17 11.85 5.26 -18.68
N ILE A 18 11.97 4.96 -17.39
CA ILE A 18 11.28 5.69 -16.31
C ILE A 18 11.76 7.16 -16.27
N LEU A 19 13.07 7.39 -16.38
CA LEU A 19 13.65 8.74 -16.42
C LEU A 19 13.20 9.53 -17.65
N GLU A 20 13.14 8.91 -18.82
CA GLU A 20 12.63 9.53 -20.05
C GLU A 20 11.17 9.96 -19.90
N GLU A 21 10.32 9.11 -19.31
CA GLU A 21 8.94 9.48 -19.01
C GLU A 21 8.86 10.65 -18.02
N ARG A 22 9.65 10.61 -16.93
CA ARG A 22 9.75 11.73 -15.98
C ARG A 22 10.10 13.03 -16.69
N GLN A 23 11.11 13.02 -17.56
CA GLN A 23 11.53 14.21 -18.31
C GLN A 23 10.43 14.73 -19.25
N ARG A 24 9.69 13.84 -19.93
CA ARG A 24 8.52 14.24 -20.73
C ARG A 24 7.44 14.90 -19.85
N ARG A 25 7.14 14.34 -18.67
CA ARG A 25 6.17 14.93 -17.73
C ARG A 25 6.65 16.29 -17.20
N GLN A 26 7.94 16.47 -16.94
CA GLN A 26 8.53 17.76 -16.55
C GLN A 26 8.41 18.80 -17.67
N ALA A 27 8.66 18.41 -18.93
CA ALA A 27 8.48 19.31 -20.08
C ALA A 27 7.02 19.75 -20.24
N LEU A 28 6.06 18.83 -20.12
CA LEU A 28 4.62 19.13 -20.15
C LEU A 28 4.18 20.02 -18.98
N ALA A 29 4.76 19.80 -17.79
CA ALA A 29 4.51 20.63 -16.62
C ALA A 29 5.01 22.07 -16.79
N GLY A 30 5.87 22.36 -17.77
CA GLY A 30 6.29 23.71 -18.13
C GLY A 30 5.17 24.58 -18.70
N ALA A 31 4.15 23.97 -19.31
CA ALA A 31 3.02 24.67 -19.92
C ALA A 31 2.02 25.24 -18.89
N ASP A 32 1.03 25.98 -19.38
CA ASP A 32 -0.15 26.37 -18.62
C ASP A 32 -1.04 25.15 -18.35
N GLN A 33 -1.52 25.03 -17.11
CA GLN A 33 -2.32 23.90 -16.63
C GLN A 33 -3.83 24.16 -16.73
N PHE A 34 -4.24 25.41 -16.96
CA PHE A 34 -5.66 25.77 -17.09
C PHE A 34 -6.43 24.96 -18.15
N PRO A 35 -5.86 24.67 -19.34
CA PRO A 35 -6.55 23.85 -20.33
C PRO A 35 -6.86 22.42 -19.86
N LEU A 36 -6.02 21.84 -18.99
CA LEU A 36 -6.27 20.50 -18.46
C LEU A 36 -7.50 20.49 -17.54
N ILE A 37 -7.68 21.54 -16.74
CA ILE A 37 -8.82 21.67 -15.83
C ILE A 37 -10.12 21.76 -16.62
N ILE A 38 -10.16 22.58 -17.68
CA ILE A 38 -11.33 22.71 -18.56
C ILE A 38 -11.69 21.39 -19.25
N GLN A 39 -10.69 20.54 -19.52
CA GLN A 39 -10.89 19.21 -20.12
C GLN A 39 -11.24 18.12 -19.09
N GLY A 40 -11.44 18.46 -17.81
CA GLY A 40 -11.69 17.50 -16.73
C GLY A 40 -10.45 16.69 -16.32
N LYS A 41 -9.25 17.04 -16.82
CA LYS A 41 -7.97 16.36 -16.52
C LYS A 41 -7.29 16.97 -15.28
N ARG A 42 -8.07 17.22 -14.22
CA ARG A 42 -7.63 17.90 -12.99
C ARG A 42 -6.44 17.22 -12.33
N GLN A 43 -6.46 15.89 -12.25
CA GLN A 43 -5.36 15.08 -11.70
C GLN A 43 -4.04 15.38 -12.42
N GLY A 44 -4.05 15.45 -13.76
CA GLY A 44 -2.86 15.79 -14.54
C GLY A 44 -2.33 17.20 -14.24
N ALA A 45 -3.23 18.18 -14.04
CA ALA A 45 -2.87 19.54 -13.65
C ALA A 45 -2.23 19.59 -12.25
N LEU A 46 -2.82 18.89 -11.27
CA LEU A 46 -2.25 18.77 -9.91
C LEU A 46 -0.88 18.11 -9.95
N GLU A 47 -0.75 17.01 -10.68
CA GLU A 47 0.51 16.28 -10.79
C GLU A 47 1.62 17.13 -11.40
N HIS A 48 1.29 17.89 -12.46
CA HIS A 48 2.24 18.81 -13.07
C HIS A 48 2.69 19.88 -12.08
N LEU A 49 1.78 20.50 -11.34
CA LEU A 49 2.12 21.54 -10.36
C LEU A 49 2.96 21.00 -9.19
N LEU A 50 2.61 19.83 -8.65
CA LEU A 50 3.20 19.31 -7.42
C LEU A 50 4.49 18.53 -7.67
N PHE A 51 4.49 17.60 -8.65
CA PHE A 51 5.57 16.61 -8.79
C PHE A 51 6.56 16.93 -9.90
N PHE A 52 6.16 17.67 -10.94
CA PHE A 52 6.96 17.78 -12.17
C PHE A 52 7.38 19.20 -12.53
N LYS A 53 6.71 20.23 -12.01
CA LYS A 53 7.12 21.62 -12.20
C LYS A 53 8.30 21.96 -11.29
N THR A 54 9.20 22.78 -11.79
CA THR A 54 10.35 23.26 -11.00
C THR A 54 9.85 24.10 -9.83
N PRO A 55 10.29 23.84 -8.58
CA PRO A 55 9.65 24.41 -7.40
C PRO A 55 9.58 25.94 -7.39
N PHE A 56 10.65 26.64 -7.79
CA PHE A 56 10.68 28.11 -7.83
C PHE A 56 9.61 28.72 -8.76
N ALA A 57 9.16 27.99 -9.79
CA ALA A 57 8.18 28.47 -10.75
C ALA A 57 6.73 28.26 -10.27
N VAL A 58 6.51 27.41 -9.28
CA VAL A 58 5.17 27.02 -8.79
C VAL A 58 4.38 28.21 -8.24
N PRO A 59 4.92 29.09 -7.38
CA PRO A 59 4.14 30.23 -6.86
C PRO A 59 3.55 31.10 -7.97
N SER A 60 4.37 31.45 -8.97
CA SER A 60 3.93 32.26 -10.11
C SER A 60 2.92 31.53 -11.01
N SER A 61 3.13 30.23 -11.25
CA SER A 61 2.24 29.41 -12.07
C SER A 61 0.87 29.23 -11.41
N VAL A 62 0.84 28.95 -10.10
CA VAL A 62 -0.42 28.83 -9.35
C VAL A 62 -1.12 30.18 -9.31
N ASN A 63 -0.42 31.29 -9.04
CA ASN A 63 -1.07 32.61 -9.04
C ASN A 63 -1.73 32.95 -10.38
N ASN A 64 -1.07 32.70 -11.51
CA ASN A 64 -1.66 32.87 -12.84
C ASN A 64 -2.91 31.99 -13.01
N LEU A 65 -2.80 30.70 -12.65
CA LEU A 65 -3.90 29.76 -12.74
C LEU A 65 -5.11 30.18 -11.90
N LEU A 66 -4.89 30.66 -10.67
CA LEU A 66 -5.94 31.20 -9.80
C LEU A 66 -6.64 32.40 -10.45
N GLN A 67 -5.89 33.31 -11.07
CA GLN A 67 -6.45 34.46 -11.79
C GLN A 67 -7.28 34.04 -13.01
N GLN A 68 -6.80 33.07 -13.80
CA GLN A 68 -7.54 32.54 -14.95
C GLN A 68 -8.86 31.89 -14.52
N ILE A 69 -8.84 31.09 -13.45
CA ILE A 69 -10.06 30.50 -12.88
C ILE A 69 -11.00 31.60 -12.38
N GLU A 70 -10.50 32.57 -11.61
CA GLU A 70 -11.31 33.68 -11.06
C GLU A 70 -12.00 34.50 -12.16
N ILE A 71 -11.31 34.77 -13.27
CA ILE A 71 -11.86 35.48 -14.43
C ILE A 71 -12.90 34.63 -15.17
N ALA A 72 -12.64 33.34 -15.37
CA ALA A 72 -13.50 32.46 -16.16
C ALA A 72 -14.74 31.95 -15.40
N TYR A 73 -14.68 31.93 -14.06
CA TYR A 73 -15.70 31.31 -13.23
C TYR A 73 -17.13 31.88 -13.38
N PRO A 74 -17.33 33.22 -13.42
CA PRO A 74 -18.69 33.79 -13.48
C PRO A 74 -19.45 33.42 -14.76
N GLU A 75 -18.73 33.28 -15.88
CA GLU A 75 -19.30 32.97 -17.20
C GLU A 75 -19.36 31.46 -17.48
N ALA A 76 -18.79 30.63 -16.60
CA ALA A 76 -18.75 29.18 -16.78
C ALA A 76 -20.10 28.53 -16.46
N ALA A 77 -20.44 27.47 -17.19
CA ALA A 77 -21.59 26.63 -16.86
C ALA A 77 -21.39 25.91 -15.51
N GLY A 78 -22.48 25.61 -14.81
CA GLY A 78 -22.44 25.02 -13.45
C GLY A 78 -21.58 23.74 -13.33
N GLY A 79 -21.56 22.89 -14.36
CA GLY A 79 -20.66 21.73 -14.38
C GLY A 79 -19.19 22.13 -14.33
N LEU A 80 -18.77 23.11 -15.14
CA LEU A 80 -17.39 23.60 -15.19
C LEU A 80 -17.03 24.42 -13.93
N GLN A 81 -17.98 25.16 -13.35
CA GLN A 81 -17.82 25.78 -12.03
C GLN A 81 -17.49 24.73 -10.96
N GLY A 82 -18.21 23.60 -10.97
CA GLY A 82 -17.92 22.45 -10.12
C GLY A 82 -16.50 21.90 -10.34
N GLU A 83 -16.08 21.74 -11.59
CA GLU A 83 -14.72 21.28 -11.93
C GLU A 83 -13.63 22.22 -11.38
N TYR A 84 -13.82 23.53 -11.45
CA TYR A 84 -12.90 24.52 -10.87
C TYR A 84 -12.83 24.40 -9.34
N LEU A 85 -13.97 24.33 -8.65
CA LEU A 85 -13.99 24.19 -7.19
C LEU A 85 -13.32 22.91 -6.73
N VAL A 86 -13.55 21.78 -7.42
CA VAL A 86 -12.91 20.50 -7.08
C VAL A 86 -11.40 20.60 -7.22
N PHE A 87 -10.91 21.11 -8.34
CA PHE A 87 -9.47 21.29 -8.55
C PHE A 87 -8.84 22.15 -7.45
N LEU A 88 -9.47 23.28 -7.10
CA LEU A 88 -8.95 24.17 -6.07
C LEU A 88 -8.96 23.53 -4.68
N VAL A 89 -10.00 22.76 -4.34
CA VAL A 89 -10.09 22.00 -3.09
C VAL A 89 -8.98 20.94 -3.03
N GLU A 90 -8.82 20.14 -4.09
CA GLU A 90 -7.77 19.13 -4.19
C GLU A 90 -6.36 19.77 -4.10
N LEU A 91 -6.16 20.94 -4.71
CA LEU A 91 -4.90 21.68 -4.63
C LEU A 91 -4.59 22.14 -3.19
N VAL A 92 -5.58 22.67 -2.45
CA VAL A 92 -5.38 23.06 -1.04
C VAL A 92 -5.00 21.85 -0.19
N LEU A 93 -5.76 20.74 -0.32
CA LEU A 93 -5.48 19.51 0.43
C LEU A 93 -4.09 18.97 0.10
N ALA A 94 -3.72 18.94 -1.17
CA ALA A 94 -2.40 18.50 -1.60
C ALA A 94 -1.28 19.38 -1.05
N LEU A 95 -1.41 20.72 -1.12
CA LEU A 95 -0.39 21.65 -0.60
C LEU A 95 -0.20 21.56 0.92
N ARG A 96 -1.24 21.18 1.68
CA ARG A 96 -1.17 21.00 3.15
C ARG A 96 -0.91 19.57 3.61
N SER A 97 -0.71 18.67 2.65
CA SER A 97 -0.37 17.27 2.89
C SER A 97 1.14 17.03 2.87
N LEU A 98 1.57 15.77 2.85
CA LEU A 98 2.97 15.40 2.61
C LEU A 98 3.36 15.33 1.12
N LEU A 99 2.44 15.57 0.19
CA LEU A 99 2.76 15.54 -1.25
C LEU A 99 3.85 16.54 -1.69
N PRO A 100 3.92 17.79 -1.17
CA PRO A 100 4.95 18.75 -1.56
C PRO A 100 6.37 18.27 -1.30
N ARG A 101 6.59 17.40 -0.30
CA ARG A 101 7.92 16.84 0.04
C ARG A 101 8.55 16.00 -1.06
N TRP A 102 7.75 15.46 -1.99
CA TRP A 102 8.29 14.68 -3.10
C TRP A 102 9.09 15.52 -4.10
N ASN A 103 8.75 16.80 -4.26
CA ASN A 103 9.37 17.66 -5.26
C ASN A 103 9.51 19.11 -4.78
N LEU A 104 8.43 19.76 -4.37
CA LEU A 104 8.43 21.19 -4.02
C LEU A 104 9.36 21.54 -2.85
N GLU A 105 9.30 20.75 -1.78
CA GLU A 105 10.10 20.96 -0.57
C GLU A 105 11.39 20.11 -0.57
N ASN A 106 11.70 19.46 -1.68
CA ASN A 106 12.82 18.53 -1.77
C ASN A 106 14.15 19.27 -1.98
N SER A 107 14.76 19.68 -0.88
CA SER A 107 16.04 20.42 -0.88
C SER A 107 17.23 19.55 -1.32
N THR A 108 17.15 18.22 -1.20
CA THR A 108 18.17 17.30 -1.71
C THR A 108 18.30 17.36 -3.23
N VAL A 109 17.17 17.55 -3.94
CA VAL A 109 17.13 17.64 -5.40
C VAL A 109 17.34 19.07 -5.88
N HIS A 110 16.67 20.04 -5.25
CA HIS A 110 16.58 21.42 -5.77
C HIS A 110 17.44 22.44 -5.02
N GLY A 111 18.09 22.05 -3.92
CA GLY A 111 18.94 22.95 -3.14
C GLY A 111 18.18 24.20 -2.66
N ARG A 112 18.68 25.38 -3.05
CA ARG A 112 18.04 26.67 -2.69
C ARG A 112 16.77 26.99 -3.49
N GLU A 113 16.49 26.23 -4.54
CA GLU A 113 15.29 26.43 -5.36
C GLU A 113 14.06 25.71 -4.82
N SER A 114 14.22 24.80 -3.84
CA SER A 114 13.09 24.19 -3.13
C SER A 114 12.28 25.23 -2.37
N LEU A 115 10.97 25.03 -2.29
CA LEU A 115 10.09 25.86 -1.48
C LEU A 115 10.20 25.47 -0.01
N SER A 116 10.16 26.49 0.85
CA SER A 116 9.92 26.29 2.29
C SER A 116 8.44 25.98 2.56
N GLN A 117 8.17 25.32 3.69
CA GLN A 117 6.80 25.05 4.14
C GLN A 117 5.95 26.33 4.24
N ALA A 118 6.56 27.46 4.65
CA ALA A 118 5.88 28.74 4.71
C ALA A 118 5.45 29.25 3.31
N GLN A 119 6.28 29.04 2.28
CA GLN A 119 5.94 29.41 0.91
C GLN A 119 4.84 28.51 0.34
N VAL A 120 4.87 27.20 0.62
CA VAL A 120 3.81 26.27 0.23
C VAL A 120 2.49 26.65 0.90
N GLU A 121 2.51 26.99 2.19
CA GLU A 121 1.32 27.42 2.93
C GLU A 121 0.75 28.75 2.39
N GLN A 122 1.59 29.71 1.97
CA GLN A 122 1.10 30.94 1.33
C GLN A 122 0.28 30.65 0.05
N ILE A 123 0.72 29.67 -0.75
CA ILE A 123 -0.03 29.23 -1.95
C ILE A 123 -1.35 28.58 -1.52
N ALA A 124 -1.32 27.73 -0.50
CA ALA A 124 -2.53 27.06 0.02
C ALA A 124 -3.57 28.07 0.54
N VAL A 125 -3.13 29.08 1.30
CA VAL A 125 -4.00 30.15 1.82
C VAL A 125 -4.63 30.96 0.69
N ALA A 126 -3.86 31.34 -0.33
CA ALA A 126 -4.38 32.06 -1.49
C ALA A 126 -5.43 31.23 -2.26
N THR A 127 -5.13 29.94 -2.46
CA THR A 127 -6.02 28.99 -3.13
C THR A 127 -7.32 28.80 -2.32
N GLN A 128 -7.25 28.55 -1.01
CA GLN A 128 -8.42 28.40 -0.14
C GLN A 128 -9.26 29.69 -0.12
N SER A 129 -8.61 30.85 -0.09
CA SER A 129 -9.33 32.14 -0.12
C SER A 129 -10.15 32.28 -1.41
N LEU A 130 -9.63 31.79 -2.55
CA LEU A 130 -10.38 31.75 -3.79
C LEU A 130 -11.54 30.74 -3.74
N VAL A 131 -11.32 29.53 -3.19
CA VAL A 131 -12.40 28.53 -2.99
C VAL A 131 -13.59 29.16 -2.27
N VAL A 132 -13.34 29.79 -1.12
CA VAL A 132 -14.41 30.40 -0.30
C VAL A 132 -15.13 31.51 -1.07
N ARG A 133 -14.40 32.38 -1.78
CA ARG A 133 -15.03 33.42 -2.61
C ARG A 133 -15.90 32.83 -3.71
N LEU A 134 -15.38 31.93 -4.54
CA LEU A 134 -16.10 31.37 -5.68
C LEU A 134 -17.30 30.53 -5.24
N ALA A 135 -17.15 29.73 -4.19
CA ALA A 135 -18.24 28.94 -3.63
C ALA A 135 -19.41 29.83 -3.18
N SER A 136 -19.12 30.97 -2.54
CA SER A 136 -20.14 31.94 -2.10
C SER A 136 -20.92 32.58 -3.27
N LEU A 137 -20.32 32.67 -4.46
CA LEU A 137 -20.99 33.18 -5.67
C LEU A 137 -21.97 32.16 -6.26
N THR A 138 -21.77 30.87 -6.00
CA THR A 138 -22.56 29.77 -6.56
C THR A 138 -22.95 28.73 -5.48
N PRO A 139 -23.81 29.08 -4.51
CA PRO A 139 -24.15 28.19 -3.39
C PRO A 139 -24.73 26.84 -3.81
N GLN A 140 -25.42 26.79 -4.95
CA GLN A 140 -25.97 25.53 -5.49
C GLN A 140 -24.87 24.56 -5.95
N VAL A 141 -23.79 25.08 -6.54
CA VAL A 141 -22.64 24.28 -6.98
C VAL A 141 -21.86 23.78 -5.76
N GLU A 142 -21.65 24.63 -4.76
CA GLU A 142 -21.03 24.26 -3.49
C GLU A 142 -21.81 23.14 -2.80
N LYS A 143 -23.13 23.28 -2.68
CA LYS A 143 -23.99 22.28 -2.07
C LYS A 143 -23.88 20.92 -2.77
N ALA A 144 -23.99 20.89 -4.09
CA ALA A 144 -23.87 19.65 -4.87
C ALA A 144 -22.49 18.99 -4.69
N LEU A 145 -21.43 19.79 -4.58
CA LEU A 145 -20.09 19.29 -4.32
C LEU A 145 -19.97 18.69 -2.91
N LEU A 146 -20.47 19.37 -1.87
CA LEU A 146 -20.47 18.87 -0.51
C LEU A 146 -21.27 17.57 -0.37
N GLU A 147 -22.41 17.45 -1.05
CA GLU A 147 -23.21 16.22 -1.08
C GLU A 147 -22.41 15.04 -1.66
N ARG A 148 -21.66 15.25 -2.75
CA ARG A 148 -20.78 14.21 -3.32
C ARG A 148 -19.63 13.86 -2.36
N ILE A 149 -18.97 14.86 -1.78
CA ILE A 149 -17.89 14.65 -0.81
C ILE A 149 -18.41 13.87 0.40
N LEU A 150 -19.63 14.14 0.87
CA LEU A 150 -20.23 13.44 2.00
C LEU A 150 -20.42 11.95 1.73
N VAL A 151 -20.85 11.57 0.53
CA VAL A 151 -20.98 10.16 0.12
C VAL A 151 -19.62 9.46 0.15
N GLU A 152 -18.59 10.08 -0.42
CA GLU A 152 -17.23 9.51 -0.45
C GLU A 152 -16.62 9.44 0.97
N ALA A 153 -16.80 10.48 1.79
CA ALA A 153 -16.34 10.51 3.17
C ALA A 153 -17.02 9.43 4.02
N ALA A 154 -18.32 9.21 3.85
CA ALA A 154 -19.05 8.13 4.54
C ALA A 154 -18.55 6.75 4.12
N ALA A 155 -18.28 6.55 2.83
CA ALA A 155 -17.69 5.32 2.30
C ALA A 155 -16.29 5.07 2.89
N ARG A 156 -15.45 6.12 2.98
CA ARG A 156 -14.12 6.06 3.61
C ARG A 156 -14.21 5.71 5.10
N TYR A 157 -15.02 6.42 5.88
CA TYR A 157 -15.16 6.14 7.32
C TYR A 157 -15.76 4.75 7.58
N LYS A 158 -16.55 4.21 6.66
CA LYS A 158 -17.03 2.82 6.72
C LYS A 158 -15.89 1.82 6.50
N ALA A 159 -14.99 2.08 5.54
CA ALA A 159 -13.77 1.29 5.34
C ALA A 159 -12.83 1.34 6.55
N GLU A 160 -12.75 2.50 7.19
CA GLU A 160 -12.03 2.74 8.43
C GLU A 160 -12.69 2.11 9.68
N GLN A 161 -13.89 1.54 9.53
CA GLN A 161 -14.69 1.02 10.64
C GLN A 161 -14.87 2.04 11.78
N ALA A 162 -15.04 3.31 11.43
CA ALA A 162 -15.39 4.34 12.39
C ALA A 162 -16.68 3.95 13.13
N PRO A 163 -16.84 4.26 14.44
CA PRO A 163 -18.01 3.86 15.21
C PRO A 163 -19.34 4.32 14.59
N ASN A 164 -19.38 5.56 14.09
CA ASN A 164 -20.52 6.17 13.39
C ASN A 164 -20.05 6.79 12.07
N PRO A 165 -19.92 6.04 10.96
CA PRO A 165 -19.32 6.54 9.72
C PRO A 165 -20.05 7.75 9.12
N ALA A 166 -21.39 7.77 9.19
CA ALA A 166 -22.19 8.87 8.66
C ALA A 166 -22.00 10.16 9.48
N GLU A 167 -21.94 10.05 10.81
CA GLU A 167 -21.72 11.19 11.71
C GLU A 167 -20.30 11.74 11.54
N ALA A 168 -19.30 10.87 11.49
CA ALA A 168 -17.90 11.26 11.21
C ALA A 168 -17.78 11.96 9.85
N ALA A 169 -18.46 11.46 8.82
CA ALA A 169 -18.50 12.10 7.51
C ALA A 169 -19.15 13.48 7.54
N GLN A 170 -20.27 13.65 8.24
CA GLN A 170 -20.92 14.95 8.41
C GLN A 170 -20.02 15.93 9.16
N ALA A 171 -19.34 15.49 10.22
CA ALA A 171 -18.41 16.30 10.96
C ALA A 171 -17.21 16.73 10.11
N LEU A 172 -16.68 15.83 9.27
CA LEU A 172 -15.60 16.16 8.33
C LEU A 172 -16.04 17.18 7.28
N VAL A 173 -17.20 16.94 6.64
CA VAL A 173 -17.67 17.77 5.51
C VAL A 173 -18.16 19.14 5.97
N GLY A 174 -18.82 19.23 7.12
CA GLY A 174 -19.37 20.48 7.61
C GLY A 174 -20.42 21.08 6.66
N SER A 175 -20.54 22.40 6.70
CA SER A 175 -21.59 23.18 6.02
C SER A 175 -21.10 24.00 4.82
N SER A 176 -19.77 24.08 4.61
CA SER A 176 -19.15 24.84 3.52
C SER A 176 -17.83 24.19 3.10
N LEU A 177 -17.34 24.49 1.89
CA LEU A 177 -16.03 24.02 1.44
C LEU A 177 -14.89 24.59 2.29
N GLY A 178 -15.06 25.79 2.86
CA GLY A 178 -14.10 26.37 3.80
C GLY A 178 -13.98 25.55 5.08
N GLU A 179 -15.11 25.11 5.63
CA GLU A 179 -15.17 24.24 6.81
C GLU A 179 -14.61 22.84 6.50
N TYR A 180 -15.01 22.24 5.37
CA TYR A 180 -14.47 20.97 4.90
C TYR A 180 -12.94 21.00 4.81
N LEU A 181 -12.37 22.02 4.17
CA LEU A 181 -10.92 22.17 4.03
C LEU A 181 -10.23 22.29 5.40
N ALA A 182 -10.80 23.05 6.33
CA ALA A 182 -10.26 23.19 7.68
C ALA A 182 -10.27 21.84 8.43
N ASN A 183 -11.40 21.14 8.41
CA ASN A 183 -11.59 19.87 9.10
C ASN A 183 -10.67 18.78 8.53
N TYR A 184 -10.61 18.67 7.21
CA TYR A 184 -9.78 17.66 6.54
C TYR A 184 -8.29 17.95 6.74
N CYS A 185 -7.85 19.21 6.62
CA CYS A 185 -6.45 19.56 6.90
C CYS A 185 -6.08 19.24 8.36
N ASN A 186 -6.99 19.49 9.30
CA ASN A 186 -6.81 19.14 10.70
C ASN A 186 -6.69 17.62 10.89
N GLU A 187 -7.51 16.82 10.21
CA GLU A 187 -7.41 15.36 10.27
C GLU A 187 -6.05 14.86 9.74
N ILE A 188 -5.61 15.31 8.56
CA ILE A 188 -4.30 14.92 7.99
C ILE A 188 -3.17 15.32 8.94
N SER A 189 -3.21 16.52 9.53
CA SER A 189 -2.10 17.01 10.38
C SER A 189 -1.98 16.28 11.72
N HIS A 190 -3.07 15.65 12.20
CA HIS A 190 -3.09 14.95 13.48
C HIS A 190 -2.93 13.42 13.36
N SER A 191 -2.84 12.87 12.14
CA SER A 191 -2.59 11.45 11.94
C SER A 191 -1.27 11.03 12.61
N LEU A 192 -1.33 10.01 13.48
CA LEU A 192 -0.13 9.41 14.06
C LEU A 192 0.63 8.61 13.01
N LEU A 193 -0.06 8.00 12.05
CA LEU A 193 0.58 7.24 10.97
C LEU A 193 1.44 8.16 10.08
N ARG A 194 0.98 9.39 9.82
CA ARG A 194 1.74 10.43 9.10
C ARG A 194 3.14 10.63 9.67
N ARG A 195 3.33 10.53 10.99
CA ARG A 195 4.64 10.73 11.65
C ARG A 195 5.71 9.76 11.14
N ILE A 196 5.34 8.53 10.79
CA ILE A 196 6.27 7.54 10.19
C ILE A 196 6.75 8.03 8.82
N ALA A 197 5.83 8.54 7.98
CA ALA A 197 6.21 9.11 6.70
C ALA A 197 7.08 10.37 6.86
N GLU A 198 6.84 11.20 7.89
CA GLU A 198 7.68 12.36 8.18
C GLU A 198 9.10 11.95 8.58
N MET A 199 9.26 10.92 9.42
CA MET A 199 10.56 10.34 9.76
C MET A 199 11.29 9.81 8.51
N ARG A 200 10.56 9.17 7.57
CA ARG A 200 11.13 8.74 6.28
C ARG A 200 11.64 9.92 5.45
N PHE A 201 10.85 10.98 5.32
CA PHE A 201 11.27 12.19 4.59
C PHE A 201 12.47 12.89 5.25
N ALA A 202 12.59 12.80 6.58
CA ALA A 202 13.75 13.29 7.33
C ALA A 202 14.99 12.40 7.22
N GLY A 203 14.87 11.21 6.60
CA GLY A 203 15.95 10.23 6.49
C GLY A 203 16.22 9.46 7.78
N GLU A 204 15.30 9.50 8.75
CA GLU A 204 15.45 8.82 10.04
C GLU A 204 15.09 7.33 9.97
N THR A 205 14.20 6.95 9.05
CA THR A 205 13.82 5.54 8.83
C THR A 205 13.62 5.27 7.34
N ALA A 206 13.82 4.01 6.92
CA ALA A 206 13.52 3.57 5.56
C ALA A 206 12.04 3.24 5.36
N THR A 207 11.24 3.19 6.44
CA THR A 207 9.87 2.70 6.42
C THR A 207 8.95 3.53 5.54
N GLU A 208 8.44 2.88 4.49
CA GLU A 208 7.35 3.35 3.65
C GLU A 208 6.00 2.87 4.20
N LEU A 209 4.95 3.64 3.91
CA LEU A 209 3.59 3.24 4.22
C LEU A 209 2.88 2.77 2.95
N SER A 210 2.08 1.72 3.10
CA SER A 210 1.23 1.14 2.06
C SER A 210 -0.25 1.22 2.45
N ASN A 211 -1.11 1.51 1.47
CA ASN A 211 -2.57 1.44 1.60
C ASN A 211 -3.08 0.03 1.28
N ASP A 212 -3.62 -0.68 2.28
CA ASP A 212 -4.14 -2.04 2.14
C ASP A 212 -5.67 -2.07 2.00
N TYR A 213 -6.21 -1.46 0.93
CA TYR A 213 -7.67 -1.43 0.71
C TYR A 213 -8.14 -1.41 -0.75
N ALA A 214 -7.23 -1.24 -1.72
CA ALA A 214 -7.56 -1.06 -3.15
C ALA A 214 -8.50 0.12 -3.51
N SER A 215 -8.87 0.95 -2.53
CA SER A 215 -9.61 2.23 -2.69
C SER A 215 -9.03 3.29 -1.73
N PHE A 216 -9.51 4.53 -1.84
CA PHE A 216 -9.18 5.66 -0.95
C PHE A 216 -7.67 6.02 -0.88
N LEU A 217 -6.90 5.63 -1.90
CA LEU A 217 -5.45 5.86 -1.94
C LEU A 217 -5.10 7.35 -1.98
N GLN A 218 -5.95 8.21 -2.55
CA GLN A 218 -5.73 9.66 -2.54
C GLN A 218 -5.61 10.23 -1.12
N HIS A 219 -6.50 9.83 -0.22
CA HIS A 219 -6.44 10.23 1.18
C HIS A 219 -5.18 9.67 1.87
N ALA A 220 -4.83 8.42 1.60
CA ALA A 220 -3.61 7.80 2.12
C ALA A 220 -2.33 8.52 1.62
N LEU A 221 -2.31 8.97 0.36
CA LEU A 221 -1.23 9.74 -0.24
C LEU A 221 -0.99 11.06 0.49
N TYR A 222 -2.06 11.72 0.96
CA TYR A 222 -1.91 12.93 1.76
C TYR A 222 -1.17 12.69 3.09
N LEU A 223 -1.23 11.47 3.63
CA LEU A 223 -0.48 11.04 4.81
C LEU A 223 0.95 10.55 4.49
N GLY A 224 1.36 10.58 3.22
CA GLY A 224 2.70 10.18 2.78
C GLY A 224 2.86 8.71 2.39
N VAL A 225 1.76 7.98 2.19
CA VAL A 225 1.77 6.62 1.61
C VAL A 225 2.40 6.64 0.22
N SER A 226 3.17 5.60 -0.10
CA SER A 226 3.95 5.48 -1.35
C SER A 226 3.83 4.13 -2.03
N PHE A 227 2.93 3.27 -1.56
CA PHE A 227 2.69 1.94 -2.06
C PHE A 227 1.22 1.56 -1.85
N ALA A 228 0.70 0.63 -2.63
CA ALA A 228 -0.64 0.09 -2.42
C ALA A 228 -0.65 -1.41 -2.63
N THR A 229 -1.42 -2.13 -1.82
CA THR A 229 -1.64 -3.57 -1.98
C THR A 229 -3.05 -3.86 -2.49
N THR A 230 -3.14 -4.78 -3.45
CA THR A 230 -4.40 -5.39 -3.86
C THR A 230 -4.34 -6.91 -3.65
N ASN A 231 -5.50 -7.51 -3.46
CA ASN A 231 -5.74 -8.94 -3.38
C ASN A 231 -7.24 -9.20 -3.64
N PRO A 232 -7.67 -10.45 -3.88
CA PRO A 232 -9.07 -10.72 -4.23
C PRO A 232 -10.10 -10.22 -3.19
N PRO A 233 -9.89 -10.37 -1.86
CA PRO A 233 -10.72 -9.70 -0.86
C PRO A 233 -10.84 -8.18 -1.04
N LEU A 234 -9.72 -7.50 -1.29
CA LEU A 234 -9.71 -6.04 -1.49
C LEU A 234 -10.46 -5.61 -2.75
N VAL A 235 -10.39 -6.38 -3.83
CA VAL A 235 -11.14 -6.10 -5.07
C VAL A 235 -12.65 -6.18 -4.81
N ASN A 236 -13.11 -7.20 -4.08
CA ASN A 236 -14.51 -7.29 -3.68
C ASN A 236 -14.93 -6.11 -2.78
N MET A 237 -14.11 -5.75 -1.78
CA MET A 237 -14.39 -4.62 -0.90
C MET A 237 -14.43 -3.28 -1.64
N ALA A 238 -13.53 -3.06 -2.59
CA ALA A 238 -13.52 -1.86 -3.44
C ALA A 238 -14.83 -1.74 -4.25
N TRP A 239 -15.30 -2.85 -4.82
CA TRP A 239 -16.59 -2.89 -5.50
C TRP A 239 -17.76 -2.61 -4.54
N ASP A 240 -17.78 -3.24 -3.37
CA ASP A 240 -18.88 -3.11 -2.40
C ASP A 240 -18.99 -1.72 -1.79
N ILE A 241 -17.85 -1.03 -1.60
CA ILE A 241 -17.81 0.26 -0.91
C ILE A 241 -18.14 1.43 -1.85
N LEU A 242 -17.89 1.29 -3.15
CA LEU A 242 -18.14 2.32 -4.17
C LEU A 242 -18.89 1.72 -5.39
N PRO A 243 -20.11 1.20 -5.20
CA PRO A 243 -20.83 0.51 -6.27
C PRO A 243 -21.20 1.43 -7.44
N ASP A 244 -21.51 2.70 -7.19
CA ASP A 244 -21.87 3.66 -8.25
C ASP A 244 -20.70 3.98 -9.19
N PHE A 245 -19.47 3.85 -8.68
CA PHE A 245 -18.26 3.99 -9.48
C PHE A 245 -17.93 2.68 -10.23
N TRP A 246 -17.94 1.55 -9.53
CA TRP A 246 -17.49 0.27 -10.11
C TRP A 246 -18.53 -0.43 -11.00
N ASN A 247 -19.83 -0.29 -10.75
CA ASN A 247 -20.86 -0.94 -11.54
C ASN A 247 -20.81 -0.53 -13.02
N PRO A 248 -20.72 0.77 -13.39
CA PRO A 248 -20.58 1.16 -14.79
C PRO A 248 -19.32 0.61 -15.47
N VAL A 249 -18.18 0.59 -14.76
CA VAL A 249 -16.90 0.06 -15.26
C VAL A 249 -17.03 -1.43 -15.54
N ILE A 250 -17.54 -2.20 -14.58
CA ILE A 250 -17.75 -3.65 -14.71
C ILE A 250 -18.74 -3.94 -15.84
N ASP A 251 -19.82 -3.17 -15.97
CA ASP A 251 -20.79 -3.35 -17.03
C ASP A 251 -20.21 -3.10 -18.42
N ALA A 252 -19.33 -2.11 -18.56
CA ALA A 252 -18.61 -1.85 -19.81
C ALA A 252 -17.74 -3.05 -20.19
N ILE A 253 -16.92 -3.56 -19.25
CA ILE A 253 -16.09 -4.75 -19.45
C ILE A 253 -16.93 -5.95 -19.91
N LEU A 254 -18.08 -6.19 -19.27
CA LEU A 254 -18.98 -7.29 -19.60
C LEU A 254 -19.59 -7.15 -20.99
N ARG A 255 -19.98 -5.94 -21.41
CA ARG A 255 -20.55 -5.67 -22.74
C ARG A 255 -19.52 -5.76 -23.86
N GLU A 256 -18.29 -5.32 -23.60
CA GLU A 256 -17.17 -5.37 -24.56
C GLU A 256 -16.63 -6.79 -24.74
N ASN A 257 -16.84 -7.68 -23.75
CA ASN A 257 -16.31 -9.05 -23.74
C ASN A 257 -17.43 -10.10 -23.58
N PRO A 258 -18.46 -10.13 -24.45
CA PRO A 258 -19.64 -10.98 -24.25
C PRO A 258 -19.34 -12.49 -24.31
N SER A 259 -18.33 -12.88 -25.08
CA SER A 259 -17.89 -14.27 -25.26
C SER A 259 -16.76 -14.72 -24.32
N ALA A 260 -16.19 -13.81 -23.52
CA ALA A 260 -15.13 -14.16 -22.57
C ALA A 260 -15.66 -15.04 -21.43
N ASP A 261 -14.85 -15.98 -20.96
CA ASP A 261 -15.15 -16.74 -19.75
C ASP A 261 -15.05 -15.85 -18.49
N VAL A 262 -15.59 -16.35 -17.39
CA VAL A 262 -15.69 -15.59 -16.13
C VAL A 262 -14.31 -15.34 -15.50
N SER A 263 -13.34 -16.22 -15.71
CA SER A 263 -11.97 -16.04 -15.20
C SER A 263 -11.29 -14.87 -15.91
N HIS A 264 -11.40 -14.80 -17.24
CA HIS A 264 -10.89 -13.68 -18.02
C HIS A 264 -11.57 -12.36 -17.61
N LEU A 265 -12.88 -12.36 -17.40
CA LEU A 265 -13.61 -11.17 -16.91
C LEU A 265 -13.13 -10.74 -15.52
N ALA A 266 -12.86 -11.68 -14.61
CA ALA A 266 -12.29 -11.38 -13.29
C ALA A 266 -10.89 -10.76 -13.40
N LYS A 267 -10.06 -11.22 -14.35
CA LYS A 267 -8.75 -10.60 -14.65
C LYS A 267 -8.92 -9.15 -15.13
N LEU A 268 -9.83 -8.88 -16.05
CA LEU A 268 -10.09 -7.53 -16.56
C LEU A 268 -10.60 -6.57 -15.46
N VAL A 269 -11.54 -7.02 -14.63
CA VAL A 269 -12.05 -6.22 -13.51
C VAL A 269 -10.95 -5.94 -12.48
N THR A 270 -10.14 -6.94 -12.15
CA THR A 270 -9.00 -6.75 -11.23
C THR A 270 -7.97 -5.78 -11.81
N LEU A 271 -7.72 -5.86 -13.13
CA LEU A 271 -6.83 -4.93 -13.84
C LEU A 271 -7.31 -3.48 -13.71
N GLU A 272 -8.60 -3.19 -13.86
CA GLU A 272 -9.12 -1.82 -13.67
C GLU A 272 -8.94 -1.33 -12.23
N VAL A 273 -9.24 -2.16 -11.23
CA VAL A 273 -9.03 -1.80 -9.81
C VAL A 273 -7.57 -1.47 -9.53
N VAL A 274 -6.64 -2.25 -10.07
CA VAL A 274 -5.20 -1.99 -9.91
C VAL A 274 -4.78 -0.74 -10.69
N TYR A 275 -5.29 -0.56 -11.90
CA TYR A 275 -4.90 0.53 -12.80
C TYR A 275 -5.24 1.91 -12.23
N GLU A 276 -6.42 2.06 -11.60
CA GLU A 276 -6.81 3.30 -10.90
C GLU A 276 -5.78 3.69 -9.82
N GLN A 277 -5.29 2.70 -9.06
CA GLN A 277 -4.29 2.92 -8.01
C GLN A 277 -2.91 3.23 -8.61
N MET A 278 -2.56 2.59 -9.72
CA MET A 278 -1.28 2.79 -10.41
C MET A 278 -1.13 4.23 -10.91
N HIS A 279 -2.21 4.83 -11.39
CA HIS A 279 -2.22 6.23 -11.82
C HIS A 279 -1.85 7.18 -10.68
N LEU A 280 -2.44 7.02 -9.51
CA LEU A 280 -2.17 7.89 -8.35
C LEU A 280 -0.72 7.77 -7.84
N LEU A 281 -0.12 6.57 -7.95
CA LEU A 281 1.27 6.34 -7.53
C LEU A 281 2.30 6.61 -8.64
N ARG A 282 1.87 6.86 -9.88
CA ARG A 282 2.77 7.07 -11.02
C ARG A 282 3.78 8.19 -10.77
N PRO A 283 3.40 9.37 -10.21
CA PRO A 283 4.38 10.42 -9.95
C PRO A 283 5.51 9.99 -9.00
N ILE A 284 5.17 9.25 -7.94
CA ILE A 284 6.15 8.73 -6.99
C ILE A 284 7.08 7.71 -7.67
N PHE A 285 6.52 6.83 -8.51
CA PHE A 285 7.31 5.87 -9.28
C PHE A 285 8.31 6.55 -10.21
N LEU A 286 7.89 7.59 -10.93
CA LEU A 286 8.77 8.35 -11.82
C LEU A 286 9.85 9.11 -11.04
N LEU A 287 9.50 9.77 -9.93
CA LEU A 287 10.44 10.55 -9.12
C LEU A 287 11.47 9.66 -8.39
N SER A 288 11.07 8.46 -7.99
CA SER A 288 11.93 7.48 -7.30
C SER A 288 12.69 6.55 -8.26
N GLU A 289 12.56 6.76 -9.58
CA GLU A 289 13.15 5.91 -10.61
C GLU A 289 12.79 4.43 -10.43
N GLY A 290 11.52 4.18 -10.09
CA GLY A 290 10.96 2.86 -9.90
C GLY A 290 11.25 2.18 -8.57
N ARG A 291 11.92 2.86 -7.62
CA ARG A 291 12.19 2.29 -6.28
C ARG A 291 11.00 2.37 -5.33
N MET A 292 10.00 3.19 -5.63
CA MET A 292 8.79 3.40 -4.84
C MET A 292 7.59 3.56 -5.78
N GLY A 293 6.38 3.71 -5.25
CA GLY A 293 5.21 4.05 -6.07
C GLY A 293 4.65 2.90 -6.90
N CYS A 294 4.90 1.65 -6.52
CA CYS A 294 4.24 0.52 -7.17
C CYS A 294 2.94 0.13 -6.48
N VAL A 295 2.08 -0.52 -7.27
CA VAL A 295 0.94 -1.28 -6.78
C VAL A 295 1.29 -2.77 -6.78
N CYS A 296 0.97 -3.46 -5.70
CA CYS A 296 1.11 -4.90 -5.59
C CYS A 296 -0.12 -5.59 -6.19
N PHE A 297 0.07 -6.31 -7.29
CA PHE A 297 -1.00 -6.97 -8.08
C PHE A 297 -0.96 -8.47 -7.85
N GLN A 298 -1.99 -9.04 -7.22
CA GLN A 298 -2.12 -10.49 -7.04
C GLN A 298 -2.60 -11.26 -8.28
N VAL A 299 -1.81 -12.26 -8.68
CA VAL A 299 -2.24 -13.30 -9.65
C VAL A 299 -3.32 -14.19 -9.03
N ASP A 300 -4.01 -14.99 -9.85
CA ASP A 300 -5.08 -15.86 -9.37
C ASP A 300 -4.59 -16.83 -8.26
N PRO A 301 -5.11 -16.73 -7.02
CA PRO A 301 -4.66 -17.56 -5.91
C PRO A 301 -5.02 -19.05 -6.07
N SER A 302 -5.98 -19.39 -6.94
CA SER A 302 -6.32 -20.79 -7.21
C SER A 302 -5.19 -21.53 -7.96
N LEU A 303 -4.30 -20.78 -8.62
CA LEU A 303 -3.15 -21.28 -9.37
C LEU A 303 -1.87 -21.41 -8.54
N HIS A 304 -1.98 -21.37 -7.20
CA HIS A 304 -0.84 -21.37 -6.28
C HIS A 304 0.13 -22.56 -6.41
N ALA A 305 -0.31 -23.67 -7.01
CA ALA A 305 0.51 -24.86 -7.28
C ALA A 305 0.99 -24.95 -8.74
N ASP A 306 0.61 -24.02 -9.62
CA ASP A 306 0.99 -24.02 -11.04
C ASP A 306 1.86 -22.79 -11.38
N SER A 307 3.18 -23.02 -11.42
CA SER A 307 4.15 -21.98 -11.75
C SER A 307 3.95 -21.41 -13.17
N ARG A 308 3.57 -22.24 -14.15
CA ARG A 308 3.41 -21.81 -15.54
C ARG A 308 2.21 -20.90 -15.68
N ALA A 309 1.11 -21.24 -15.00
CA ALA A 309 -0.10 -20.44 -15.03
C ALA A 309 0.10 -19.09 -14.31
N MET A 310 0.81 -19.06 -13.16
CA MET A 310 1.17 -17.80 -12.49
C MET A 310 2.06 -16.90 -13.35
N ILE A 311 3.04 -17.46 -14.05
CA ILE A 311 3.90 -16.71 -14.98
C ILE A 311 3.07 -16.13 -16.12
N ALA A 312 2.19 -16.94 -16.72
CA ALA A 312 1.35 -16.51 -17.83
C ALA A 312 0.42 -15.35 -17.43
N ASP A 313 -0.18 -15.42 -16.24
CA ASP A 313 -1.02 -14.35 -15.71
C ASP A 313 -0.25 -13.05 -15.47
N ALA A 314 0.91 -13.14 -14.81
CA ALA A 314 1.75 -11.96 -14.59
C ALA A 314 2.20 -11.31 -15.90
N LEU A 315 2.61 -12.11 -16.90
CA LEU A 315 3.01 -11.59 -18.21
C LEU A 315 1.84 -10.95 -18.98
N PHE A 316 0.65 -11.55 -18.91
CA PHE A 316 -0.57 -10.97 -19.50
C PHE A 316 -0.85 -9.58 -18.91
N PHE A 317 -0.86 -9.45 -17.58
CA PHE A 317 -1.10 -8.16 -16.94
C PHE A 317 0.01 -7.15 -17.24
N TYR A 318 1.27 -7.60 -17.24
CA TYR A 318 2.41 -6.73 -17.51
C TYR A 318 2.33 -6.10 -18.91
N ASP A 319 2.01 -6.90 -19.94
CA ASP A 319 1.86 -6.44 -21.33
C ASP A 319 0.71 -5.43 -21.49
N GLN A 320 -0.45 -5.74 -20.90
CA GLN A 320 -1.61 -4.83 -20.89
C GLN A 320 -1.26 -3.48 -20.22
N LEU A 321 -0.55 -3.52 -19.09
CA LEU A 321 -0.17 -2.33 -18.35
C LEU A 321 0.91 -1.51 -19.08
N CYS A 322 1.90 -2.16 -19.70
CA CYS A 322 2.88 -1.50 -20.58
C CYS A 322 2.18 -0.70 -21.67
N THR A 323 1.19 -1.31 -22.33
CA THR A 323 0.42 -0.68 -23.40
C THR A 323 -0.39 0.52 -22.91
N ARG A 324 -1.12 0.37 -21.80
CA ARG A 324 -1.98 1.44 -21.26
C ARG A 324 -1.19 2.63 -20.71
N LEU A 325 -0.07 2.37 -20.03
CA LEU A 325 0.77 3.41 -19.44
C LEU A 325 1.75 4.02 -20.44
N GLY A 326 2.06 3.31 -21.53
CA GLY A 326 3.04 3.74 -22.52
C GLY A 326 4.48 3.74 -21.99
N GLY A 327 4.80 2.81 -21.09
CA GLY A 327 6.11 2.74 -20.43
C GLY A 327 6.20 1.60 -19.41
N VAL A 328 7.29 1.57 -18.64
CA VAL A 328 7.50 0.56 -17.59
C VAL A 328 6.39 0.66 -16.54
N PRO A 329 5.60 -0.40 -16.28
CA PRO A 329 4.50 -0.33 -15.35
C PRO A 329 4.99 -0.31 -13.90
N ASN A 330 4.35 0.50 -13.06
CA ASN A 330 4.63 0.59 -11.63
C ASN A 330 3.91 -0.51 -10.85
N VAL A 331 4.28 -1.75 -11.13
CA VAL A 331 3.64 -2.95 -10.57
C VAL A 331 4.70 -3.91 -10.01
N VAL A 332 4.33 -4.60 -8.92
CA VAL A 332 5.00 -5.82 -8.46
C VAL A 332 3.96 -6.93 -8.36
N PHE A 333 4.24 -8.12 -8.89
CA PHE A 333 3.26 -9.21 -8.89
C PHE A 333 3.31 -10.02 -7.61
N LYS A 334 2.16 -10.17 -6.97
CA LYS A 334 2.01 -10.89 -5.72
C LYS A 334 1.84 -12.38 -5.98
N LEU A 335 2.80 -13.18 -5.53
CA LEU A 335 2.85 -14.64 -5.69
C LEU A 335 2.74 -15.32 -4.32
N PRO A 336 2.06 -16.46 -4.19
CA PRO A 336 2.04 -17.21 -2.95
C PRO A 336 3.43 -17.81 -2.64
N GLY A 337 3.80 -17.91 -1.36
CA GLY A 337 5.06 -18.44 -0.86
C GLY A 337 5.15 -19.97 -0.95
N THR A 338 4.81 -20.54 -2.12
CA THR A 338 4.83 -21.99 -2.41
C THR A 338 6.04 -22.36 -3.26
N TYR A 339 6.29 -23.66 -3.44
CA TYR A 339 7.33 -24.14 -4.35
C TYR A 339 7.11 -23.66 -5.80
N ALA A 340 5.87 -23.75 -6.29
CA ALA A 340 5.50 -23.21 -7.60
C ALA A 340 5.68 -21.69 -7.68
N GLY A 341 5.37 -20.97 -6.59
CA GLY A 341 5.63 -19.53 -6.46
C GLY A 341 7.11 -19.19 -6.56
N LEU A 342 8.00 -20.02 -5.98
CA LEU A 342 9.45 -19.86 -6.08
C LEU A 342 9.95 -20.01 -7.52
N GLN A 343 9.40 -20.96 -8.27
CA GLN A 343 9.73 -21.13 -9.70
C GLN A 343 9.25 -19.90 -10.51
N ALA A 344 8.04 -19.42 -10.26
CA ALA A 344 7.50 -18.22 -10.90
C ALA A 344 8.32 -16.95 -10.56
N CYS A 345 8.75 -16.80 -9.30
CA CYS A 345 9.62 -15.73 -8.84
C CYS A 345 10.92 -15.67 -9.68
N ARG A 346 11.62 -16.81 -9.83
CA ARG A 346 12.85 -16.88 -10.64
C ARG A 346 12.59 -16.45 -12.09
N ALA A 347 11.52 -16.96 -12.70
CA ALA A 347 11.20 -16.66 -14.09
C ALA A 347 10.87 -15.17 -14.31
N LEU A 348 10.05 -14.57 -13.45
CA LEU A 348 9.62 -13.17 -13.60
C LEU A 348 10.75 -12.19 -13.27
N THR A 349 11.45 -12.41 -12.15
CA THR A 349 12.53 -11.51 -11.73
C THR A 349 13.71 -11.53 -12.70
N SER A 350 13.97 -12.65 -13.38
CA SER A 350 14.98 -12.71 -14.46
C SER A 350 14.69 -11.77 -15.64
N GLN A 351 13.41 -11.42 -15.86
CA GLN A 351 12.95 -10.49 -16.90
C GLN A 351 12.84 -9.04 -16.39
N GLY A 352 13.30 -8.76 -15.17
CA GLY A 352 13.18 -7.43 -14.55
C GLY A 352 11.81 -7.14 -13.93
N ILE A 353 10.90 -8.11 -13.92
CA ILE A 353 9.56 -7.96 -13.34
C ILE A 353 9.63 -8.22 -11.83
N GLY A 354 9.34 -7.19 -11.03
CA GLY A 354 9.33 -7.29 -9.57
C GLY A 354 8.19 -8.15 -9.04
N VAL A 355 8.44 -8.87 -7.94
CA VAL A 355 7.46 -9.73 -7.30
C VAL A 355 7.33 -9.40 -5.81
N THR A 356 6.15 -9.68 -5.24
CA THR A 356 5.88 -9.64 -3.80
C THR A 356 5.47 -11.04 -3.37
N ILE A 357 6.19 -11.65 -2.45
CA ILE A 357 5.85 -12.99 -1.97
C ILE A 357 4.89 -12.87 -0.81
N THR A 358 3.73 -13.49 -0.90
CA THR A 358 2.64 -13.43 0.09
C THR A 358 2.23 -14.82 0.53
N VAL A 359 1.30 -14.94 1.49
CA VAL A 359 1.05 -16.23 2.16
C VAL A 359 2.41 -16.76 2.64
N ASP A 360 3.14 -15.86 3.30
CA ASP A 360 4.54 -15.95 3.65
C ASP A 360 4.67 -15.49 5.11
N PHE A 361 5.27 -16.35 5.92
CA PHE A 361 5.12 -16.31 7.39
C PHE A 361 6.40 -16.69 8.13
N GLY A 362 7.46 -17.10 7.44
CA GLY A 362 8.57 -17.77 8.12
C GLY A 362 9.80 -18.03 7.29
N MET A 363 10.92 -18.26 7.98
CA MET A 363 12.26 -18.34 7.38
C MET A 363 12.36 -19.42 6.31
N PHE A 364 11.65 -20.54 6.46
CA PHE A 364 11.61 -21.62 5.47
C PHE A 364 11.03 -21.18 4.11
N GLN A 365 10.21 -20.12 4.09
CA GLN A 365 9.72 -19.47 2.88
C GLN A 365 10.62 -18.27 2.51
N HIS A 366 10.85 -17.35 3.44
CA HIS A 366 11.56 -16.10 3.19
C HIS A 366 12.94 -16.28 2.54
N LEU A 367 13.75 -17.22 3.06
CA LEU A 367 15.16 -17.34 2.68
C LEU A 367 15.36 -17.90 1.26
N PRO A 368 14.64 -18.98 0.83
CA PRO A 368 14.65 -19.40 -0.57
C PRO A 368 14.21 -18.31 -1.56
N PHE A 369 13.18 -17.52 -1.20
CA PHE A 369 12.72 -16.42 -2.05
C PHE A 369 13.72 -15.26 -2.08
N ALA A 370 14.32 -14.90 -0.95
CA ALA A 370 15.39 -13.90 -0.91
C ALA A 370 16.54 -14.29 -1.86
N GLN A 371 16.96 -15.56 -1.83
CA GLN A 371 18.00 -16.08 -2.73
C GLN A 371 17.59 -15.97 -4.20
N ALA A 372 16.36 -16.36 -4.56
CA ALA A 372 15.85 -16.23 -5.93
C ALA A 372 15.80 -14.76 -6.41
N MET A 373 15.41 -13.82 -5.54
CA MET A 373 15.36 -12.40 -5.85
C MET A 373 16.75 -11.79 -6.05
N LEU A 374 17.75 -12.21 -5.26
CA LEU A 374 19.14 -11.78 -5.40
C LEU A 374 19.71 -12.15 -6.78
N GLU A 375 19.31 -13.30 -7.31
CA GLU A 375 19.73 -13.81 -8.63
C GLU A 375 19.04 -13.10 -9.80
N GLY A 376 17.86 -12.53 -9.59
CA GLY A 376 17.04 -11.84 -10.59
C GLY A 376 17.57 -10.44 -10.97
N GLN A 377 16.79 -9.72 -11.79
CA GLN A 377 17.10 -8.39 -12.33
C GLN A 377 15.99 -7.34 -12.08
N ALA A 378 15.00 -7.64 -11.24
CA ALA A 378 13.98 -6.67 -10.88
C ALA A 378 14.59 -5.46 -10.14
N ILE A 379 13.97 -4.28 -10.31
CA ILE A 379 14.34 -3.04 -9.60
C ILE A 379 14.25 -3.26 -8.09
N TYR A 380 13.13 -3.83 -7.63
CA TYR A 380 12.99 -4.36 -6.29
C TYR A 380 11.95 -5.48 -6.25
N CYS A 381 11.97 -6.26 -5.18
CA CYS A 381 11.00 -7.27 -4.81
C CYS A 381 10.65 -7.12 -3.32
N CYS A 382 9.56 -7.76 -2.90
CA CYS A 382 9.10 -7.72 -1.52
C CYS A 382 8.93 -9.13 -0.95
N LEU A 383 9.37 -9.32 0.30
CA LEU A 383 9.06 -10.48 1.14
C LEU A 383 8.00 -10.04 2.15
N VAL A 384 6.81 -10.63 2.12
CA VAL A 384 5.74 -10.24 3.04
C VAL A 384 5.83 -11.09 4.29
N GLU A 385 5.93 -10.45 5.46
CA GLU A 385 5.61 -11.13 6.72
C GLU A 385 4.14 -10.85 7.07
N MET A 386 3.31 -11.90 7.10
CA MET A 386 1.89 -11.77 7.42
C MET A 386 1.65 -11.77 8.94
N ASN A 387 2.25 -10.80 9.63
CA ASN A 387 2.28 -10.67 11.09
C ASN A 387 1.00 -11.13 11.80
N GLY A 388 -0.11 -10.45 11.54
CA GLY A 388 -1.35 -10.71 12.27
C GLY A 388 -2.10 -11.96 11.82
N ARG A 389 -1.70 -12.60 10.71
CA ARG A 389 -2.18 -13.94 10.33
C ARG A 389 -1.33 -15.05 10.94
N LEU A 390 -0.11 -14.76 11.38
CA LEU A 390 0.69 -15.68 12.21
C LEU A 390 0.27 -15.61 13.68
N ALA A 391 0.02 -14.41 14.21
CA ALA A 391 -0.26 -14.17 15.62
C ALA A 391 -1.43 -14.99 16.18
N PHE A 392 -2.55 -15.11 15.46
CA PHE A 392 -3.73 -15.80 15.97
C PHE A 392 -3.61 -17.33 15.99
N PRO A 393 -3.07 -17.99 14.95
CA PRO A 393 -2.71 -19.41 15.04
C PRO A 393 -1.76 -19.73 16.20
N VAL A 394 -0.71 -18.92 16.40
CA VAL A 394 0.22 -19.08 17.55
C VAL A 394 -0.52 -18.92 18.87
N ARG A 395 -1.38 -17.90 18.99
CA ARG A 395 -2.23 -17.70 20.16
C ARG A 395 -3.08 -18.94 20.44
N ASP A 396 -3.83 -19.40 19.44
CA ASP A 396 -4.79 -20.49 19.61
C ASP A 396 -4.08 -21.81 19.99
N GLU A 397 -2.88 -22.05 19.46
CA GLU A 397 -2.03 -23.17 19.87
C GLU A 397 -1.58 -23.07 21.33
N LEU A 398 -1.06 -21.91 21.75
CA LEU A 398 -0.62 -21.69 23.14
C LEU A 398 -1.80 -21.79 24.12
N LEU A 399 -2.95 -21.21 23.77
CA LEU A 399 -4.18 -21.29 24.57
C LEU A 399 -4.67 -22.73 24.73
N GLY A 400 -4.56 -23.55 23.68
CA GLY A 400 -4.90 -24.97 23.73
C GLY A 400 -4.01 -25.81 24.65
N LYS A 401 -2.84 -25.29 25.06
CA LYS A 401 -1.85 -25.98 25.90
C LYS A 401 -1.71 -25.37 27.30
N LEU A 402 -2.57 -24.42 27.72
CA LEU A 402 -2.41 -23.65 28.97
C LEU A 402 -2.19 -24.49 30.22
N GLU A 403 -2.85 -25.64 30.36
CA GLU A 403 -2.66 -26.52 31.52
C GLU A 403 -1.21 -27.01 31.62
N GLN A 404 -0.60 -27.37 30.49
CA GLN A 404 0.80 -27.79 30.41
C GLN A 404 1.75 -26.61 30.62
N LEU A 405 1.39 -25.44 30.06
CA LEU A 405 2.18 -24.21 30.15
C LEU A 405 2.21 -23.61 31.56
N SER A 406 1.25 -23.95 32.42
CA SER A 406 1.21 -23.51 33.82
C SER A 406 2.45 -23.92 34.62
N ALA A 407 3.09 -25.05 34.26
CA ALA A 407 4.34 -25.51 34.86
C ALA A 407 5.52 -24.54 34.63
N TYR A 408 5.42 -23.70 33.60
CA TYR A 408 6.39 -22.67 33.23
C TYR A 408 5.94 -21.25 33.65
N HIS A 409 4.87 -21.14 34.45
CA HIS A 409 4.29 -19.86 34.88
C HIS A 409 3.73 -19.01 33.72
N ILE A 410 3.36 -19.65 32.61
CA ILE A 410 2.72 -19.00 31.46
C ILE A 410 1.21 -19.12 31.62
N ASP A 411 0.55 -17.98 31.86
CA ASP A 411 -0.90 -17.88 31.91
C ASP A 411 -1.49 -17.39 30.57
N GLU A 412 -2.81 -17.23 30.51
CA GLU A 412 -3.50 -16.76 29.30
C GLU A 412 -3.03 -15.37 28.84
N LYS A 413 -2.67 -14.46 29.77
CA LYS A 413 -2.21 -13.12 29.43
C LYS A 413 -0.83 -13.20 28.79
N ALA A 414 0.09 -13.94 29.39
CA ALA A 414 1.43 -14.17 28.84
C ALA A 414 1.36 -14.83 27.46
N ALA A 415 0.51 -15.85 27.27
CA ALA A 415 0.34 -16.51 25.98
C ALA A 415 -0.17 -15.56 24.88
N ARG A 416 -1.16 -14.70 25.20
CA ARG A 416 -1.73 -13.72 24.26
C ARG A 416 -0.75 -12.60 23.94
N GLU A 417 -0.01 -12.11 24.93
CA GLU A 417 1.06 -11.14 24.75
C GLU A 417 2.12 -11.69 23.82
N ALA A 418 2.63 -12.89 24.12
CA ALA A 418 3.67 -13.55 23.34
C ALA A 418 3.23 -13.75 21.88
N ALA A 419 2.01 -14.24 21.67
CA ALA A 419 1.46 -14.42 20.33
C ALA A 419 1.31 -13.11 19.54
N ALA A 420 1.04 -11.98 20.19
CA ALA A 420 1.00 -10.66 19.55
C ALA A 420 2.38 -10.21 19.02
N TRP A 421 3.46 -10.72 19.61
CA TRP A 421 4.83 -10.47 19.16
C TRP A 421 5.33 -11.46 18.10
N ALA A 422 4.63 -12.56 17.84
CA ALA A 422 5.11 -13.65 16.98
C ALA A 422 5.62 -13.16 15.60
N GLY A 423 4.75 -12.48 14.84
CA GLY A 423 5.11 -11.92 13.53
C GLY A 423 6.20 -10.85 13.61
N VAL A 424 6.14 -9.99 14.62
CA VAL A 424 7.15 -8.94 14.85
C VAL A 424 8.53 -9.57 15.01
N LEU A 425 8.67 -10.65 15.78
CA LEU A 425 9.95 -11.32 15.99
C LEU A 425 10.45 -12.05 14.74
N VAL A 426 9.56 -12.66 13.95
CA VAL A 426 9.94 -13.26 12.65
C VAL A 426 10.44 -12.18 11.69
N ALA A 427 9.76 -11.04 11.58
CA ALA A 427 10.20 -9.94 10.73
C ALA A 427 11.54 -9.34 11.18
N ARG A 428 11.76 -9.18 12.50
CA ARG A 428 13.07 -8.75 13.04
C ARG A 428 14.17 -9.78 12.73
N ARG A 429 13.87 -11.06 12.85
CA ARG A 429 14.80 -12.15 12.51
C ARG A 429 15.20 -12.09 11.04
N LEU A 430 14.22 -11.91 10.14
CA LEU A 430 14.46 -11.72 8.71
C LEU A 430 15.37 -10.51 8.44
N TYR A 431 15.05 -9.36 9.02
CA TYR A 431 15.84 -8.14 8.87
C TYR A 431 17.30 -8.36 9.28
N GLN A 432 17.52 -9.01 10.43
CA GLN A 432 18.87 -9.31 10.93
C GLN A 432 19.63 -10.24 9.98
N LEU A 433 18.99 -11.30 9.48
CA LEU A 433 19.61 -12.24 8.55
C LEU A 433 20.00 -11.58 7.22
N LEU A 434 19.10 -10.78 6.64
CA LEU A 434 19.38 -10.02 5.42
C LEU A 434 20.53 -9.03 5.64
N SER A 435 20.56 -8.35 6.78
CA SER A 435 21.62 -7.40 7.15
C SER A 435 22.97 -8.10 7.30
N GLN A 436 23.02 -9.24 8.01
CA GLN A 436 24.24 -10.04 8.19
C GLN A 436 24.80 -10.57 6.86
N LYS A 437 23.93 -10.80 5.87
CA LYS A 437 24.32 -11.17 4.50
C LYS A 437 24.63 -9.99 3.59
N ASN A 438 24.58 -8.76 4.09
CA ASN A 438 24.76 -7.53 3.30
C ASN A 438 23.79 -7.44 2.11
N VAL A 439 22.56 -7.95 2.28
CA VAL A 439 21.50 -7.81 1.27
C VAL A 439 21.06 -6.35 1.21
N ASP A 440 21.02 -5.79 0.01
CA ASP A 440 20.44 -4.46 -0.23
C ASP A 440 18.92 -4.51 0.00
N GLN A 441 18.49 -4.05 1.18
CA GLN A 441 17.08 -4.06 1.57
C GLN A 441 16.25 -2.97 0.86
N SER A 442 16.88 -2.07 0.08
CA SER A 442 16.14 -1.21 -0.86
C SER A 442 15.68 -1.97 -2.12
N ARG A 443 16.34 -3.11 -2.41
CA ARG A 443 16.03 -4.03 -3.51
C ARG A 443 15.22 -5.24 -3.06
N ILE A 444 15.47 -5.77 -1.86
CA ILE A 444 14.69 -6.86 -1.26
C ILE A 444 14.02 -6.32 0.00
N LYS A 445 12.80 -5.85 -0.16
CA LYS A 445 12.06 -5.12 0.87
C LYS A 445 11.27 -6.09 1.75
N ILE A 446 11.39 -5.94 3.07
CA ILE A 446 10.45 -6.58 4.00
C ILE A 446 9.17 -5.75 4.02
N LEU A 447 8.03 -6.38 3.74
CA LEU A 447 6.70 -5.78 3.78
C LEU A 447 5.89 -6.43 4.91
N ILE A 448 5.50 -5.63 5.90
CA ILE A 448 4.68 -6.11 7.01
C ILE A 448 3.20 -5.96 6.64
N ALA A 449 2.44 -7.06 6.71
CA ALA A 449 1.05 -7.08 6.28
C ALA A 449 0.13 -7.68 7.35
N SER A 450 -1.17 -7.46 7.15
CA SER A 450 -2.22 -8.00 7.99
C SER A 450 -2.06 -7.61 9.47
N LEU A 451 -1.77 -6.33 9.72
CA LEU A 451 -1.67 -5.76 11.05
C LEU A 451 -2.96 -6.01 11.86
N ARG A 452 -2.84 -6.12 13.18
CA ARG A 452 -3.96 -6.29 14.11
C ARG A 452 -4.01 -5.15 15.13
N ILE A 453 -5.17 -5.03 15.76
CA ILE A 453 -5.39 -4.19 16.93
C ILE A 453 -5.52 -5.13 18.12
N TYR A 454 -4.58 -5.06 19.05
CA TYR A 454 -4.55 -5.89 20.25
C TYR A 454 -5.11 -5.09 21.43
N SER A 455 -6.42 -5.21 21.66
CA SER A 455 -7.13 -4.43 22.68
C SER A 455 -7.96 -5.32 23.62
N GLY A 456 -8.27 -4.79 24.81
CA GLY A 456 -9.01 -5.51 25.85
C GLY A 456 -8.15 -5.92 27.05
N GLU A 457 -8.79 -6.46 28.08
CA GLU A 457 -8.14 -6.79 29.37
C GLU A 457 -6.93 -7.72 29.21
N MET A 458 -7.00 -8.65 28.27
CA MET A 458 -6.00 -9.69 28.07
C MET A 458 -4.74 -9.23 27.31
N TYR A 459 -4.72 -7.98 26.81
CA TYR A 459 -3.57 -7.41 26.11
C TYR A 459 -2.97 -6.20 26.84
N ARG A 460 -3.40 -5.91 28.07
CA ARG A 460 -2.91 -4.76 28.86
C ARG A 460 -1.42 -4.81 29.23
N CYS A 461 -0.79 -5.97 29.12
CA CYS A 461 0.65 -6.13 29.31
C CYS A 461 1.47 -5.65 28.10
N LEU A 462 0.86 -5.54 26.90
CA LEU A 462 1.56 -4.96 25.76
C LEU A 462 1.86 -3.48 26.00
N PRO A 463 3.00 -2.96 25.52
CA PRO A 463 3.34 -1.54 25.61
C PRO A 463 2.28 -0.64 24.94
N ASP A 464 1.68 -1.13 23.86
CA ASP A 464 0.61 -0.50 23.12
C ASP A 464 -0.20 -1.54 22.31
N ALA A 465 -1.32 -1.14 21.74
CA ALA A 465 -2.23 -2.03 21.00
C ALA A 465 -1.79 -2.37 19.56
N PHE A 466 -0.66 -1.83 19.11
CA PHE A 466 -0.21 -1.86 17.71
C PHE A 466 1.26 -2.31 17.55
N PRO A 467 1.69 -3.44 18.16
CA PRO A 467 3.06 -3.95 18.00
C PRO A 467 3.44 -4.21 16.53
N ASP A 468 2.47 -4.50 15.66
CA ASP A 468 2.68 -4.65 14.21
C ASP A 468 3.02 -3.33 13.47
N ILE A 469 2.90 -2.18 14.15
CA ILE A 469 3.36 -0.88 13.67
C ILE A 469 4.56 -0.44 14.51
N THR A 470 4.35 -0.25 15.81
CA THR A 470 5.31 0.39 16.70
C THR A 470 6.54 -0.47 16.88
N GLY A 471 6.37 -1.79 16.97
CA GLY A 471 7.42 -2.79 17.17
C GLY A 471 8.29 -3.08 15.95
N ILE A 472 7.95 -2.53 14.77
CA ILE A 472 8.57 -2.94 13.50
C ILE A 472 8.96 -1.76 12.58
N VAL A 473 8.82 -0.52 13.05
CA VAL A 473 9.38 0.66 12.35
C VAL A 473 10.88 0.43 12.09
N GLY A 474 11.30 0.69 10.86
CA GLY A 474 12.59 0.29 10.29
C GLY A 474 12.45 -0.80 9.22
N ALA A 475 11.38 -1.62 9.25
CA ALA A 475 11.02 -2.46 8.11
C ALA A 475 10.71 -1.60 6.87
N ALA A 476 11.00 -2.12 5.68
CA ALA A 476 10.94 -1.31 4.46
C ALA A 476 9.51 -0.81 4.12
N ILE A 477 8.48 -1.64 4.30
CA ILE A 477 7.08 -1.25 4.01
C ILE A 477 6.14 -1.73 5.12
N LEU A 478 5.28 -0.86 5.63
CA LEU A 478 4.12 -1.22 6.46
C LEU A 478 2.83 -1.10 5.66
N SER A 479 2.14 -2.21 5.45
CA SER A 479 0.86 -2.24 4.74
C SER A 479 -0.30 -2.14 5.70
N VAL A 480 -0.89 -0.95 5.76
CA VAL A 480 -1.86 -0.59 6.80
C VAL A 480 -3.26 -0.56 6.22
N PHE A 481 -4.15 -1.34 6.83
CA PHE A 481 -5.57 -1.33 6.52
C PHE A 481 -6.23 -0.07 7.10
N PRO A 482 -7.24 0.55 6.44
CA PRO A 482 -7.86 1.77 6.93
C PRO A 482 -8.39 1.70 8.37
N ASN A 483 -8.92 0.54 8.81
CA ASN A 483 -9.40 0.38 10.18
C ASN A 483 -8.29 0.36 11.23
N VAL A 484 -7.15 -0.27 10.92
CA VAL A 484 -5.96 -0.24 11.78
C VAL A 484 -5.43 1.18 11.88
N ARG A 485 -5.34 1.90 10.75
CA ARG A 485 -4.95 3.30 10.74
C ARG A 485 -5.90 4.16 11.57
N TYR A 486 -7.22 4.03 11.36
CA TYR A 486 -8.20 4.83 12.10
C TYR A 486 -8.06 4.60 13.60
N ALA A 487 -7.96 3.35 14.04
CA ALA A 487 -7.74 3.03 15.45
C ALA A 487 -6.41 3.58 15.99
N TYR A 488 -5.34 3.52 15.19
CA TYR A 488 -4.03 4.07 15.56
C TYR A 488 -4.09 5.60 15.69
N ASP A 489 -4.66 6.31 14.71
CA ASP A 489 -4.77 7.77 14.73
C ASP A 489 -5.67 8.29 15.87
N HIS A 490 -6.58 7.46 16.39
CA HIS A 490 -7.46 7.79 17.53
C HIS A 490 -6.94 7.24 18.87
N SER A 491 -5.75 6.64 18.92
CA SER A 491 -5.14 6.25 20.19
C SER A 491 -4.46 7.44 20.88
N SER A 492 -4.08 7.26 22.15
CA SER A 492 -3.11 8.16 22.77
C SER A 492 -1.80 8.17 21.96
N SER A 493 -1.07 9.28 21.99
CA SER A 493 0.22 9.38 21.30
C SER A 493 1.19 8.30 21.77
N ILE A 494 1.73 7.52 20.82
CA ILE A 494 2.71 6.47 21.08
C ILE A 494 4.10 6.95 20.62
N PRO A 495 5.15 6.84 21.45
CA PRO A 495 6.52 7.11 21.02
C PRO A 495 6.95 6.17 19.89
N LEU A 496 7.59 6.71 18.86
CA LEU A 496 8.13 5.93 17.74
C LEU A 496 9.66 5.89 17.83
N ASN A 497 10.23 4.72 17.61
CA ASN A 497 11.66 4.54 17.42
C ASN A 497 11.94 4.19 15.94
N PRO A 498 12.69 5.02 15.18
CA PRO A 498 12.96 4.79 13.76
C PRO A 498 13.64 3.45 13.44
N TYR A 499 14.34 2.88 14.42
CA TYR A 499 15.15 1.66 14.31
C TYR A 499 14.58 0.52 15.16
N GLN A 500 13.27 0.54 15.44
CA GLN A 500 12.65 -0.46 16.31
C GLN A 500 12.77 -1.90 15.77
N ILE A 501 12.88 -2.08 14.45
CA ILE A 501 13.19 -3.36 13.79
C ILE A 501 14.50 -3.99 14.30
N GLU A 502 15.44 -3.19 14.80
CA GLU A 502 16.76 -3.64 15.27
C GLU A 502 16.77 -3.99 16.76
N ALA A 503 15.69 -3.65 17.48
CA ALA A 503 15.62 -3.84 18.92
C ALA A 503 15.75 -5.34 19.28
N PRO A 504 16.40 -5.65 20.42
CA PRO A 504 16.59 -7.03 20.84
C PRO A 504 15.26 -7.74 21.04
N VAL A 505 15.30 -9.06 20.90
CA VAL A 505 14.15 -9.92 21.13
C VAL A 505 13.86 -9.95 22.65
N PRO A 506 12.62 -9.71 23.11
CA PRO A 506 12.30 -9.82 24.52
C PRO A 506 12.34 -11.28 24.99
N GLU A 507 13.29 -11.65 25.85
CA GLU A 507 13.55 -13.04 26.25
C GLU A 507 12.31 -13.76 26.81
N PRO A 508 11.50 -13.17 27.73
CA PRO A 508 10.31 -13.85 28.27
C PRO A 508 9.24 -14.15 27.21
N ILE A 509 9.14 -13.26 26.21
CA ILE A 509 8.24 -13.44 25.07
C ILE A 509 8.73 -14.60 24.20
N LEU A 510 10.04 -14.65 23.93
CA LEU A 510 10.66 -15.70 23.14
C LEU A 510 10.57 -17.08 23.82
N GLU A 511 10.76 -17.12 25.15
CA GLU A 511 10.59 -18.33 25.95
C GLU A 511 9.16 -18.85 25.85
N THR A 512 8.15 -17.99 26.01
CA THR A 512 6.74 -18.38 25.84
C THR A 512 6.46 -18.90 24.43
N LEU A 513 6.99 -18.23 23.41
CA LEU A 513 6.82 -18.61 22.01
C LEU A 513 7.52 -19.92 21.64
N SER A 514 8.57 -20.32 22.36
CA SER A 514 9.26 -21.60 22.12
C SER A 514 8.37 -22.83 22.35
N HIS A 515 7.22 -22.66 23.02
CA HIS A 515 6.23 -23.73 23.22
C HIS A 515 5.19 -23.84 22.08
N SER A 516 5.27 -22.99 21.05
CA SER A 516 4.44 -23.04 19.85
C SER A 516 5.21 -23.67 18.70
N GLU A 517 4.74 -24.80 18.18
CA GLU A 517 5.31 -25.42 16.97
C GLU A 517 5.11 -24.52 15.75
N ILE A 518 4.00 -23.80 15.69
CA ILE A 518 3.73 -22.83 14.63
C ILE A 518 4.79 -21.72 14.64
N PHE A 519 5.09 -21.14 15.81
CA PHE A 519 6.13 -20.11 15.90
C PHE A 519 7.51 -20.67 15.59
N LYS A 520 7.88 -21.84 16.15
CA LYS A 520 9.18 -22.47 15.87
C LYS A 520 9.39 -22.70 14.38
N GLN A 521 8.39 -23.21 13.67
CA GLN A 521 8.45 -23.40 12.22
C GLN A 521 8.63 -22.08 11.45
N ALA A 522 8.02 -20.99 11.92
CA ALA A 522 8.18 -19.67 11.31
C ALA A 522 9.56 -19.04 11.58
N TYR A 523 10.09 -19.22 12.79
CA TYR A 523 11.27 -18.50 13.29
C TYR A 523 12.60 -19.22 13.01
N TYR A 524 12.61 -20.55 13.03
CA TYR A 524 13.82 -21.37 12.93
C TYR A 524 14.50 -21.27 11.57
N VAL A 525 15.84 -21.18 11.56
CA VAL A 525 16.64 -21.16 10.33
C VAL A 525 17.38 -22.48 10.16
N ALA A 526 16.84 -23.36 9.33
CA ALA A 526 17.46 -24.65 9.03
C ALA A 526 18.68 -24.54 8.09
N ASP A 527 18.69 -23.54 7.20
CA ASP A 527 19.78 -23.36 6.26
C ASP A 527 21.02 -22.80 6.96
N ARG A 528 22.02 -23.67 7.17
CA ARG A 528 23.32 -23.32 7.76
C ARG A 528 24.11 -22.30 6.95
N GLY A 529 23.79 -22.16 5.67
CA GLY A 529 24.29 -21.10 4.81
C GLY A 529 23.83 -19.72 5.28
N TRP A 530 22.64 -19.59 5.85
CA TRP A 530 22.13 -18.36 6.46
C TRP A 530 22.54 -18.22 7.93
N MET A 531 22.40 -19.29 8.72
CA MET A 531 22.70 -19.30 10.16
C MET A 531 23.59 -20.50 10.53
N PRO A 532 24.92 -20.33 10.70
CA PRO A 532 25.84 -21.44 10.95
C PRO A 532 25.57 -22.22 12.26
N ALA A 533 25.02 -21.54 13.27
CA ALA A 533 24.64 -22.11 14.56
C ALA A 533 23.29 -21.54 14.97
N GLU A 534 22.28 -22.40 15.06
CA GLU A 534 20.91 -22.05 15.44
C GLU A 534 20.59 -22.60 16.84
N ASN A 535 19.63 -21.97 17.52
CA ASN A 535 19.16 -22.46 18.81
C ASN A 535 18.28 -23.70 18.63
N GLU A 536 18.77 -24.87 19.05
CA GLU A 536 18.04 -26.14 18.98
C GLU A 536 16.73 -26.14 19.80
N HIS A 537 16.62 -25.27 20.82
CA HIS A 537 15.35 -25.09 21.55
C HIS A 537 14.23 -24.51 20.66
N MET A 538 14.61 -23.86 19.56
CA MET A 538 13.68 -23.33 18.56
C MET A 538 13.45 -24.29 17.39
N HIS A 539 14.05 -25.48 17.40
CA HIS A 539 13.84 -26.45 16.33
C HIS A 539 12.38 -26.94 16.35
N PRO A 540 11.63 -26.84 15.23
CA PRO A 540 10.28 -27.39 15.15
C PRO A 540 10.33 -28.93 15.17
N ASP A 541 9.30 -29.59 15.71
CA ASP A 541 9.28 -31.06 15.77
C ASP A 541 9.35 -31.70 14.36
N HIS A 542 8.76 -31.01 13.37
CA HIS A 542 8.85 -31.36 11.96
C HIS A 542 9.17 -30.12 11.13
N GLU A 543 10.40 -30.05 10.65
CA GLU A 543 10.86 -28.97 9.77
C GLU A 543 10.18 -29.04 8.40
N LEU A 544 9.48 -27.97 8.02
CA LEU A 544 8.96 -27.80 6.66
C LEU A 544 9.98 -27.12 5.76
N THR A 545 10.12 -27.64 4.53
CA THR A 545 10.74 -26.96 3.40
C THR A 545 9.71 -26.69 2.32
N LEU A 546 9.96 -25.74 1.41
CA LEU A 546 9.04 -25.51 0.28
C LEU A 546 8.77 -26.76 -0.57
N ALA A 547 9.69 -27.73 -0.60
CA ALA A 547 9.51 -28.98 -1.33
C ALA A 547 8.48 -29.91 -0.68
N ASP A 548 8.15 -29.71 0.60
CA ASP A 548 7.14 -30.47 1.34
C ASP A 548 5.73 -29.91 1.07
N GLU A 549 5.35 -29.81 -0.21
CA GLU A 549 4.20 -29.03 -0.68
C GLU A 549 2.88 -29.32 0.07
N GLU A 550 2.60 -30.59 0.37
CA GLU A 550 1.38 -30.99 1.11
C GLU A 550 1.39 -30.50 2.57
N ASN A 551 2.52 -30.64 3.25
CA ASN A 551 2.66 -30.21 4.65
C ASN A 551 2.73 -28.68 4.76
N VAL A 552 3.37 -28.02 3.79
CA VAL A 552 3.36 -26.56 3.69
C VAL A 552 1.94 -26.04 3.46
N PHE A 553 1.18 -26.64 2.55
CA PHE A 553 -0.20 -26.23 2.29
C PHE A 553 -1.11 -26.44 3.51
N THR A 554 -0.92 -27.53 4.26
CA THR A 554 -1.75 -27.85 5.43
C THR A 554 -1.30 -27.15 6.72
N TRP A 555 -0.14 -26.50 6.72
CA TRP A 555 0.32 -25.70 7.86
C TRP A 555 -0.66 -24.54 8.12
N PRO A 556 -1.21 -24.37 9.35
CA PRO A 556 -2.41 -23.57 9.59
C PRO A 556 -2.37 -22.12 9.09
N PRO A 557 -1.28 -21.35 9.25
CA PRO A 557 -1.22 -19.97 8.72
C PRO A 557 -1.41 -19.91 7.20
N ILE A 558 -0.76 -20.83 6.46
CA ILE A 558 -0.87 -20.93 4.99
C ILE A 558 -2.26 -21.39 4.58
N TYR A 559 -2.73 -22.52 5.13
CA TYR A 559 -4.03 -23.11 4.79
C TYR A 559 -5.18 -22.10 4.94
N ASN A 560 -5.26 -21.45 6.11
CA ASN A 560 -6.33 -20.52 6.43
C ASN A 560 -6.33 -19.31 5.48
N THR A 561 -5.14 -18.76 5.19
CA THR A 561 -4.99 -17.55 4.38
C THR A 561 -5.25 -17.81 2.91
N LEU A 562 -4.66 -18.88 2.37
CA LEU A 562 -4.79 -19.21 0.96
C LEU A 562 -6.22 -19.63 0.63
N THR A 563 -6.86 -20.40 1.50
CA THR A 563 -8.28 -20.78 1.37
C THR A 563 -9.19 -19.55 1.36
N GLU A 564 -8.97 -18.57 2.24
CA GLU A 564 -9.74 -17.32 2.25
C GLU A 564 -9.57 -16.55 0.94
N PHE A 565 -8.34 -16.44 0.42
CA PHE A 565 -8.07 -15.74 -0.83
C PHE A 565 -8.73 -16.43 -2.03
N ILE A 566 -8.65 -17.77 -2.10
CA ILE A 566 -9.33 -18.57 -3.14
C ILE A 566 -10.84 -18.39 -3.05
N ASN A 567 -11.42 -18.46 -1.86
CA ASN A 567 -12.87 -18.27 -1.65
C ASN A 567 -13.33 -16.87 -2.07
N SER A 568 -12.54 -15.84 -1.77
CA SER A 568 -12.86 -14.47 -2.18
C SER A 568 -12.75 -14.28 -3.69
N TYR A 569 -11.76 -14.90 -4.33
CA TYR A 569 -11.66 -14.91 -5.79
C TYR A 569 -12.85 -15.61 -6.46
N ASN A 570 -13.26 -16.77 -5.92
CA ASN A 570 -14.48 -17.47 -6.35
C ASN A 570 -15.73 -16.62 -6.17
N THR A 571 -15.80 -15.83 -5.09
CA THR A 571 -16.91 -14.89 -4.87
C THR A 571 -16.96 -13.82 -5.96
N LEU A 572 -15.82 -13.24 -6.35
CA LEU A 572 -15.73 -12.29 -7.46
C LEU A 572 -16.23 -12.93 -8.76
N MET A 573 -15.75 -14.13 -9.10
CA MET A 573 -16.18 -14.87 -10.29
C MET A 573 -17.69 -15.12 -10.29
N ASN A 574 -18.26 -15.57 -9.18
CA ASN A 574 -19.70 -15.82 -9.07
C ASN A 574 -20.53 -14.55 -9.29
N ARG A 575 -20.12 -13.43 -8.70
CA ARG A 575 -20.77 -12.12 -8.89
C ARG A 575 -20.75 -11.67 -10.35
N LEU A 576 -19.60 -11.83 -11.02
CA LEU A 576 -19.46 -11.47 -12.43
C LEU A 576 -20.31 -12.37 -13.33
N SER A 577 -20.37 -13.67 -13.05
CA SER A 577 -21.22 -14.63 -13.75
C SER A 577 -22.70 -14.28 -13.64
N GLU A 578 -23.18 -13.92 -12.44
CA GLU A 578 -24.54 -13.46 -12.21
C GLU A 578 -24.83 -12.14 -12.94
N ARG A 579 -23.95 -11.15 -12.79
CA ARG A 579 -24.10 -9.84 -13.43
C ARG A 579 -24.10 -9.95 -14.96
N LYS A 580 -23.22 -10.78 -15.54
CA LYS A 580 -23.17 -11.07 -16.98
C LYS A 580 -24.50 -11.62 -17.50
N ARG A 581 -25.11 -12.58 -16.78
CA ARG A 581 -26.42 -13.14 -17.14
C ARG A 581 -27.53 -12.10 -17.17
N ASN A 582 -27.45 -11.07 -16.32
CA ASN A 582 -28.45 -10.01 -16.24
C ASN A 582 -28.27 -8.93 -17.33
N ILE A 583 -27.05 -8.72 -17.83
CA ILE A 583 -26.74 -7.71 -18.86
C ILE A 583 -26.95 -8.23 -20.28
N ILE A 584 -26.71 -9.53 -20.51
CA ILE A 584 -26.82 -10.15 -21.83
C ILE A 584 -28.28 -10.60 -22.14
N ARG A 585 -29.15 -10.66 -21.12
CA ARG A 585 -30.60 -10.77 -21.30
C ARG A 585 -31.20 -9.44 -21.72
#